data_AF-A0A5E4Q6P2-F1
#
_entry.id   AF-A0A5E4Q6P2-F1
#
_cell.length_a   1.000
_cell.length_b   1.000
_cell.length_c   1.000
_cell.angle_alpha   90.00
_cell.angle_beta   90.00
_cell.angle_gamma   90.00
#
_symmetry.space_group_name_H-M   'P 1'
#
loop_
_entity.id
_entity.type
_entity.pdbx_description
1 polymer ?
#
loop_
_entity_poly.entity_id
_entity_poly.type
_entity_poly.pdbx_seq_one_letter_code
_entity_poly.pdbx_strand_id
1 'polypeptide(L)'
;MARKEEPKIQPNNELEKKIIEAFEVFDHSGKQVVDVREVGTILRSLEASGNVPLQNFLPYMCKVMTEHRLCPATAEVLLAAFRYFDKEGRGYITKERFATLMLEEGEPFTEEEFDEMMQTALDPVTDTITYEYYINQLLVAPMDVYKTADAVEEERKKREAAAPRRRRASSLLRAARN
;
A
#
# COMPACT_ATOMS: atom_id res chain seq x y z
N MET A 1 53.49 -23.50 -8.67
CA MET A 1 52.40 -23.31 -7.68
C MET A 1 51.09 -23.56 -8.41
N ALA A 2 50.35 -24.60 -8.03
CA ALA A 2 49.07 -24.92 -8.65
C ALA A 2 48.03 -23.87 -8.26
N ARG A 3 47.30 -23.30 -9.23
CA ARG A 3 46.10 -22.52 -8.95
C ARG A 3 45.10 -23.48 -8.29
N LYS A 4 44.75 -23.24 -7.03
CA LYS A 4 43.59 -23.90 -6.42
C LYS A 4 42.37 -23.46 -7.23
N GLU A 5 41.68 -24.41 -7.83
CA GLU A 5 40.35 -24.13 -8.40
C GLU A 5 39.42 -23.78 -7.24
N GLU A 6 38.74 -22.64 -7.34
CA GLU A 6 37.75 -22.22 -6.37
C GLU A 6 36.51 -23.13 -6.47
N PRO A 7 35.85 -23.42 -5.35
CA PRO A 7 34.69 -24.30 -5.34
C PRO A 7 33.55 -23.69 -6.16
N LYS A 8 33.06 -24.42 -7.16
CA LYS A 8 31.84 -24.04 -7.89
C LYS A 8 30.66 -23.99 -6.93
N ILE A 9 30.06 -22.81 -6.79
CA ILE A 9 28.81 -22.63 -6.05
C ILE A 9 27.70 -23.35 -6.81
N GLN A 10 27.08 -24.35 -6.20
CA GLN A 10 25.91 -25.04 -6.76
C GLN A 10 24.65 -24.46 -6.13
N PRO A 11 23.67 -23.98 -6.91
CA PRO A 11 22.43 -23.47 -6.37
C PRO A 11 21.60 -24.60 -5.76
N ASN A 12 21.07 -24.38 -4.55
CA ASN A 12 20.19 -25.31 -3.86
C ASN A 12 18.71 -25.15 -4.23
N ASN A 13 18.33 -23.99 -4.80
CA ASN A 13 16.97 -23.67 -5.19
C ASN A 13 16.93 -22.68 -6.38
N GLU A 14 15.74 -22.46 -6.93
CA GLU A 14 15.54 -21.54 -8.09
C GLU A 14 15.88 -20.08 -7.77
N LEU A 15 15.78 -19.66 -6.50
CA LEU A 15 16.16 -18.30 -6.09
C LEU A 15 17.69 -18.11 -6.15
N GLU A 16 18.45 -19.04 -5.56
CA GLU A 16 19.92 -19.05 -5.64
C GLU A 16 20.39 -19.11 -7.09
N LYS A 17 19.72 -19.91 -7.93
CA LYS A 17 20.03 -19.99 -9.36
C LYS A 17 19.86 -18.64 -10.06
N LYS A 18 18.74 -17.95 -9.86
CA LYS A 18 18.51 -16.61 -10.43
C LYS A 18 19.51 -15.58 -9.94
N ILE A 19 19.88 -15.61 -8.66
CA ILE A 19 20.87 -14.70 -8.08
C ILE A 19 22.25 -14.94 -8.70
N ILE A 20 22.65 -16.22 -8.87
CA ILE A 20 23.92 -16.58 -9.52
C ILE A 20 23.92 -16.13 -10.98
N GLU A 21 22.86 -16.42 -11.74
CA GLU A 21 22.74 -16.00 -13.16
C GLU A 21 22.82 -14.46 -13.29
N ALA A 22 22.14 -13.72 -12.41
CA ALA A 22 22.23 -12.26 -12.41
C ALA A 22 23.63 -11.75 -12.02
N PHE A 23 24.32 -12.40 -11.08
CA PHE A 23 25.68 -12.02 -10.69
C PHE A 23 26.68 -12.26 -11.83
N GLU A 24 26.57 -13.39 -12.54
CA GLU A 24 27.47 -13.76 -13.64
C GLU A 24 27.44 -12.76 -14.81
N VAL A 25 26.29 -12.12 -15.07
CA VAL A 25 26.17 -11.06 -16.09
C VAL A 25 27.11 -9.88 -15.80
N PHE A 26 27.40 -9.60 -14.53
CA PHE A 26 28.21 -8.45 -14.11
C PHE A 26 29.65 -8.82 -13.74
N ASP A 27 29.97 -10.11 -13.57
CA ASP A 27 31.36 -10.58 -13.45
C ASP A 27 32.02 -10.74 -14.82
N HIS A 28 32.45 -9.61 -15.37
CA HIS A 28 33.17 -9.55 -16.65
C HIS A 28 34.54 -10.25 -16.60
N SER A 29 35.05 -10.51 -15.39
CA SER A 29 36.38 -11.06 -15.18
C SER A 29 36.42 -12.58 -15.05
N GLY A 30 35.25 -13.22 -14.85
CA GLY A 30 35.12 -14.65 -14.57
C GLY A 30 35.81 -15.08 -13.27
N LYS A 31 36.02 -14.16 -12.33
CA LYS A 31 36.72 -14.39 -11.05
C LYS A 31 35.75 -14.51 -9.87
N GLN A 32 34.45 -14.61 -10.15
CA GLN A 32 33.38 -14.61 -9.15
C GLN A 32 33.39 -13.36 -8.25
N VAL A 33 33.74 -12.21 -8.82
CA VAL A 33 33.72 -10.92 -8.13
C VAL A 33 33.05 -9.87 -8.99
N VAL A 34 32.30 -8.99 -8.34
CA VAL A 34 31.71 -7.79 -8.95
C VAL A 34 32.11 -6.58 -8.12
N ASP A 35 32.12 -5.41 -8.76
CA ASP A 35 32.33 -4.16 -8.04
C ASP A 35 31.15 -3.89 -7.10
N VAL A 36 31.41 -3.38 -5.89
CA VAL A 36 30.37 -3.06 -4.92
C VAL A 36 29.34 -2.05 -5.47
N ARG A 37 29.73 -1.20 -6.41
CA ARG A 37 28.84 -0.25 -7.10
C ARG A 37 27.83 -0.95 -8.01
N GLU A 38 28.14 -2.14 -8.51
CA GLU A 38 27.25 -2.94 -9.35
C GLU A 38 26.20 -3.71 -8.55
N VAL A 39 26.40 -3.88 -7.23
CA VAL A 39 25.45 -4.62 -6.36
C VAL A 39 24.04 -4.04 -6.46
N GLY A 40 23.91 -2.71 -6.47
CA GLY A 40 22.62 -2.06 -6.66
C GLY A 40 21.97 -2.34 -8.02
N THR A 41 22.78 -2.46 -9.08
CA THR A 41 22.30 -2.79 -10.44
C THR A 41 21.87 -4.25 -10.53
N ILE A 42 22.64 -5.16 -9.91
CA ILE A 42 22.30 -6.58 -9.80
C ILE A 42 20.98 -6.74 -9.05
N LEU A 43 20.81 -6.09 -7.89
CA LEU A 43 19.54 -6.10 -7.14
C LEU A 43 18.37 -5.57 -7.96
N ARG A 44 18.56 -4.47 -8.71
CA ARG A 44 17.53 -3.95 -9.63
C ARG A 44 17.20 -4.94 -10.75
N SER A 45 18.19 -5.64 -11.32
CA SER A 45 17.97 -6.65 -12.36
C SER A 45 17.23 -7.89 -11.85
N LEU A 46 17.31 -8.16 -10.55
CA LEU A 46 16.58 -9.22 -9.86
C LEU A 46 15.16 -8.80 -9.45
N GLU A 47 14.65 -7.70 -10.00
CA GLU A 47 13.35 -7.11 -9.65
C GLU A 47 13.23 -6.71 -8.16
N ALA A 48 14.32 -6.77 -7.40
CA ALA A 48 14.41 -6.27 -6.03
C ALA A 48 14.60 -4.75 -5.99
N SER A 49 14.07 -4.03 -6.99
CA SER A 49 13.78 -2.62 -6.78
C SER A 49 12.56 -2.58 -5.87
N GLY A 50 12.67 -2.03 -4.66
CA GLY A 50 11.51 -1.68 -3.82
C GLY A 50 10.58 -0.62 -4.45
N ASN A 51 10.54 -0.56 -5.78
CA ASN A 51 9.79 0.37 -6.60
C ASN A 51 8.74 -0.41 -7.38
N VAL A 52 7.50 0.06 -7.36
CA VAL A 52 6.42 -0.50 -8.18
C VAL A 52 6.27 0.36 -9.44
N PRO A 53 6.44 -0.20 -10.66
CA PRO A 53 6.21 0.54 -11.90
C PRO A 53 4.79 1.13 -11.95
N LEU A 54 4.65 2.38 -12.41
CA LEU A 54 3.34 3.04 -12.49
C LEU A 54 2.31 2.24 -13.30
N GLN A 55 2.74 1.57 -14.38
CA GLN A 55 1.88 0.71 -15.19
C GLN A 55 1.23 -0.44 -14.40
N ASN A 56 1.89 -0.91 -13.33
CA ASN A 56 1.38 -1.95 -12.43
C ASN A 56 0.59 -1.33 -11.28
N PHE A 57 1.06 -0.21 -10.74
CA PHE A 57 0.45 0.49 -9.61
C PHE A 57 -0.89 1.15 -9.97
N LEU A 58 -0.96 1.85 -11.10
CA LEU A 58 -2.11 2.65 -11.51
C LEU A 58 -3.42 1.83 -11.59
N PRO A 59 -3.50 0.70 -12.32
CA PRO A 59 -4.75 -0.07 -12.39
C PRO A 59 -5.18 -0.62 -11.02
N TYR A 60 -4.21 -1.02 -10.19
CA TYR A 60 -4.47 -1.48 -8.83
C TYR A 60 -5.02 -0.35 -7.96
N MET A 61 -4.37 0.82 -7.96
CA MET A 61 -4.74 1.93 -7.11
C MET A 61 -6.06 2.57 -7.56
N CYS A 62 -6.33 2.67 -8.87
CA CYS A 62 -7.64 3.08 -9.38
C CYS A 62 -8.75 2.19 -8.81
N LYS A 63 -8.56 0.87 -8.83
CA LYS A 63 -9.53 -0.08 -8.25
C LYS A 63 -9.70 0.14 -6.75
N VAL A 64 -8.61 0.26 -6.00
CA VAL A 64 -8.64 0.51 -4.54
C VAL A 64 -9.40 1.80 -4.20
N MET A 65 -9.20 2.86 -4.97
CA MET A 65 -9.88 4.16 -4.78
C MET A 65 -11.36 4.05 -5.11
N THR A 66 -11.74 3.43 -6.23
CA THR A 66 -13.15 3.22 -6.61
C THR A 66 -13.88 2.29 -5.64
N GLU A 67 -13.18 1.34 -5.02
CA GLU A 67 -13.74 0.44 -3.98
C GLU A 67 -13.69 1.05 -2.56
N HIS A 68 -13.25 2.30 -2.39
CA HIS A 68 -13.15 3.00 -1.10
C HIS A 68 -12.33 2.25 -0.03
N ARG A 69 -11.41 1.37 -0.45
CA ARG A 69 -10.69 0.46 0.47
C ARG A 69 -9.65 1.16 1.38
N LEU A 70 -9.20 2.34 1.00
CA LEU A 70 -8.26 3.18 1.77
C LEU A 70 -8.88 4.53 2.14
N CYS A 71 -10.20 4.65 2.07
CA CYS A 71 -10.90 5.90 2.35
C CYS A 71 -10.67 6.30 3.82
N PRO A 72 -10.20 7.52 4.11
CA PRO A 72 -10.03 7.99 5.47
C PRO A 72 -11.34 7.91 6.25
N ALA A 73 -11.25 7.55 7.53
CA ALA A 73 -12.41 7.57 8.41
C ALA A 73 -12.93 9.01 8.57
N THR A 74 -14.26 9.16 8.69
CA THR A 74 -14.86 10.47 8.93
C THR A 74 -14.59 10.94 10.36
N ALA A 75 -14.77 12.24 10.59
CA ALA A 75 -14.63 12.84 11.93
C ALA A 75 -15.49 12.10 12.97
N GLU A 76 -16.72 11.71 12.60
CA GLU A 76 -17.65 11.02 13.50
C GLU A 76 -17.15 9.63 13.87
N VAL A 77 -16.60 8.89 12.91
CA VAL A 77 -16.06 7.54 13.14
C VAL A 77 -14.82 7.62 14.04
N LEU A 78 -13.90 8.54 13.75
CA LEU A 78 -12.71 8.76 14.57
C LEU A 78 -13.08 9.16 16.00
N LEU A 79 -14.01 10.11 16.15
CA LEU A 79 -14.49 10.56 17.46
C LEU A 79 -15.12 9.41 18.25
N ALA A 80 -15.91 8.56 17.60
CA ALA A 80 -16.50 7.39 18.23
C ALA A 80 -15.43 6.38 18.70
N ALA A 81 -14.38 6.17 17.91
CA ALA A 81 -13.25 5.31 18.28
C ALA A 81 -12.50 5.84 19.51
N PHE A 82 -12.18 7.13 19.57
CA PHE A 82 -11.52 7.72 20.75
C PHE A 82 -12.40 7.63 22.01
N ARG A 83 -13.70 7.92 21.89
CA ARG A 83 -14.66 7.76 23.00
C ARG A 83 -14.80 6.31 23.45
N TYR A 84 -14.63 5.35 22.55
CA TYR A 84 -14.62 3.95 22.94
C TYR A 84 -13.46 3.63 23.89
N PHE A 85 -12.30 4.28 23.72
CA PHE A 85 -11.14 4.07 24.61
C PHE A 85 -11.17 4.94 25.87
N ASP A 86 -11.74 6.14 25.81
CA ASP A 86 -11.91 7.04 26.95
C ASP A 86 -13.21 6.75 27.71
N LYS A 87 -13.21 5.67 28.52
CA LYS A 87 -14.38 5.23 29.29
C LYS A 87 -14.89 6.26 30.30
N GLU A 88 -14.02 7.17 30.73
CA GLU A 88 -14.33 8.20 31.72
C GLU A 88 -14.81 9.51 31.08
N GLY A 89 -14.71 9.64 29.75
CA GLY A 89 -15.16 10.82 29.02
C GLY A 89 -14.35 12.08 29.35
N ARG A 90 -13.04 11.93 29.58
CA ARG A 90 -12.12 13.03 29.90
C ARG A 90 -11.87 13.97 28.73
N GLY A 91 -12.08 13.52 27.50
CA GLY A 91 -11.80 14.31 26.29
C GLY A 91 -10.39 14.10 25.71
N TYR A 92 -9.62 13.21 26.31
CA TYR A 92 -8.24 12.92 25.92
C TYR A 92 -7.83 11.50 26.27
N ILE A 93 -6.79 11.01 25.60
CA ILE A 93 -6.10 9.77 25.93
C ILE A 93 -4.64 10.07 26.29
N THR A 94 -4.06 9.32 27.23
CA THR A 94 -2.65 9.49 27.59
C THR A 94 -1.75 8.85 26.53
N LYS A 95 -0.51 9.31 26.44
CA LYS A 95 0.49 8.76 25.51
C LYS A 95 0.65 7.25 25.70
N GLU A 96 0.72 6.77 26.94
CA GLU A 96 0.93 5.34 27.25
C GLU A 96 -0.23 4.50 26.75
N ARG A 97 -1.47 4.94 27.00
CA ARG A 97 -2.65 4.20 26.55
C ARG A 97 -2.73 4.18 25.03
N PHE A 98 -2.37 5.28 24.38
CA PHE A 98 -2.37 5.35 22.92
C PHE A 98 -1.25 4.49 22.31
N ALA A 99 -0.08 4.43 22.94
CA ALA A 99 1.03 3.56 22.53
C ALA A 99 0.62 2.09 22.53
N THR A 100 -0.03 1.60 23.59
CA THR A 100 -0.58 0.23 23.63
C THR A 100 -1.49 -0.04 22.43
N LEU A 101 -2.37 0.91 22.09
CA LEU A 101 -3.31 0.73 20.97
C LEU A 101 -2.62 0.72 19.60
N MET A 102 -1.55 1.50 19.41
CA MET A 102 -0.91 1.65 18.09
C MET A 102 0.23 0.66 17.86
N LEU A 103 0.85 0.15 18.93
CA LEU A 103 1.99 -0.78 18.85
C LEU A 103 1.58 -2.25 19.04
N GLU A 104 0.40 -2.53 19.60
CA GLU A 104 -0.01 -3.90 19.93
C GLU A 104 -1.29 -4.36 19.20
N GLU A 105 -2.17 -3.45 18.78
CA GLU A 105 -3.45 -3.80 18.16
C GLU A 105 -3.44 -3.52 16.64
N GLY A 106 -3.79 -4.53 15.84
CA GLY A 106 -3.86 -4.41 14.37
C GLY A 106 -2.50 -4.62 13.69
N GLU A 107 -2.23 -3.80 12.67
CA GLU A 107 -0.89 -3.72 12.07
C GLU A 107 -0.08 -2.70 12.90
N PRO A 108 0.91 -3.16 13.67
CA PRO A 108 1.59 -2.30 14.63
C PRO A 108 2.48 -1.29 13.91
N PHE A 109 2.49 -0.07 14.45
CA PHE A 109 3.40 0.97 14.01
C PHE A 109 4.83 0.63 14.46
N THR A 110 5.81 1.05 13.67
CA THR A 110 7.20 1.10 14.14
C THR A 110 7.37 2.19 15.20
N GLU A 111 8.43 2.10 16.01
CA GLU A 111 8.72 3.10 17.04
C GLU A 111 8.93 4.48 16.41
N GLU A 112 9.61 4.52 15.26
CA GLU A 112 9.84 5.75 14.49
C GLU A 112 8.53 6.37 13.98
N GLU A 113 7.64 5.57 13.38
CA GLU A 113 6.34 6.08 12.91
C GLU A 113 5.46 6.57 14.07
N PHE A 114 5.52 5.89 15.22
CA PHE A 114 4.80 6.31 16.41
C PHE A 114 5.33 7.64 16.95
N ASP A 115 6.64 7.81 17.03
CA ASP A 115 7.27 9.06 17.48
C ASP A 115 6.96 10.23 16.55
N GLU A 116 6.98 10.02 15.23
CA GLU A 116 6.56 11.03 14.25
C GLU A 116 5.09 11.42 14.45
N MET A 117 4.22 10.45 14.70
CA MET A 117 2.81 10.70 15.00
C MET A 117 2.64 11.54 16.29
N MET A 118 3.41 11.25 17.33
CA MET A 118 3.36 11.98 18.61
C MET A 118 3.76 13.44 18.47
N GLN A 119 4.67 13.79 17.56
CA GLN A 119 5.03 15.19 17.31
C GLN A 119 3.84 16.05 16.85
N THR A 120 2.84 15.43 16.21
CA THR A 120 1.62 16.13 15.75
C THR A 120 0.47 16.02 16.75
N ALA A 121 0.35 14.88 17.44
CA ALA A 121 -0.81 14.53 18.24
C ALA A 121 -0.74 15.00 19.70
N LEU A 122 0.46 15.09 20.27
CA LEU A 122 0.69 15.22 21.70
C LEU A 122 0.72 16.69 22.14
N ASP A 123 -0.01 17.02 23.20
CA ASP A 123 0.12 18.32 23.86
C ASP A 123 1.42 18.36 24.68
N PRO A 124 2.31 19.34 24.44
CA PRO A 124 3.63 19.39 25.08
C PRO A 124 3.61 19.75 26.57
N VAL A 125 2.47 20.23 27.08
CA VAL A 125 2.31 20.63 28.48
C VAL A 125 1.64 19.53 29.28
N THR A 126 0.60 18.91 28.74
CA THR A 126 -0.18 17.89 29.45
C THR A 126 0.27 16.47 29.18
N ASP A 127 1.10 16.23 28.16
CA ASP A 127 1.53 14.88 27.73
C ASP A 127 0.34 13.98 27.38
N THR A 128 -0.71 14.59 26.81
CA THR A 128 -1.95 13.90 26.43
C THR A 128 -2.36 14.23 24.99
N ILE A 129 -3.18 13.36 24.41
CA ILE A 129 -3.74 13.53 23.07
C ILE A 129 -5.20 13.93 23.21
N THR A 130 -5.50 15.21 23.00
CA THR A 130 -6.88 15.71 22.90
C THR A 130 -7.46 15.34 21.54
N TYR A 131 -8.40 14.40 21.52
CA TYR A 131 -8.81 13.75 20.27
C TYR A 131 -9.51 14.70 19.28
N GLU A 132 -10.25 15.72 19.74
CA GLU A 132 -10.91 16.65 18.81
C GLU A 132 -9.87 17.50 18.06
N TYR A 133 -8.84 17.94 18.76
CA TYR A 133 -7.71 18.63 18.17
C TYR A 133 -6.99 17.72 17.18
N TYR A 134 -6.66 16.50 17.59
CA TYR A 134 -5.91 15.57 16.75
C TYR A 134 -6.70 15.16 15.50
N ILE A 135 -8.01 14.90 15.60
CA ILE A 135 -8.88 14.62 14.45
C ILE A 135 -8.87 15.79 13.46
N ASN A 136 -8.92 17.03 13.94
CA ASN A 136 -8.84 18.20 13.05
C ASN A 136 -7.51 18.26 12.29
N GLN A 137 -6.40 17.85 12.93
CA GLN A 137 -5.10 17.74 12.27
C GLN A 137 -5.08 16.62 11.21
N LEU A 138 -5.73 15.49 11.48
CA LEU A 138 -5.86 14.37 10.53
C LEU A 138 -6.74 14.70 9.31
N LEU A 139 -7.71 15.61 9.48
CA LEU A 139 -8.68 15.97 8.44
C LEU A 139 -8.26 17.19 7.61
N VAL A 140 -7.05 17.74 7.80
CA VAL A 140 -6.53 18.84 6.95
C VAL A 140 -6.50 18.36 5.50
N ALA A 141 -7.31 19.02 4.67
CA ALA A 141 -7.90 18.50 3.44
C ALA A 141 -6.92 17.76 2.49
N PRO A 142 -7.03 16.42 2.38
CA PRO A 142 -6.38 15.69 1.29
C PRO A 142 -7.07 16.02 -0.03
N MET A 143 -6.29 15.95 -1.10
CA MET A 143 -6.80 16.06 -2.46
C MET A 143 -7.88 15.01 -2.70
N ASP A 144 -9.04 15.44 -3.19
CA ASP A 144 -10.25 14.62 -3.16
C ASP A 144 -10.32 13.62 -4.32
N VAL A 145 -9.40 12.66 -4.27
CA VAL A 145 -9.32 11.54 -5.22
C VAL A 145 -10.59 10.69 -5.13
N TYR A 146 -11.24 10.62 -3.96
CA TYR A 146 -12.48 9.86 -3.76
C TYR A 146 -13.69 10.50 -4.47
N LYS A 147 -13.86 11.83 -4.45
CA LYS A 147 -14.85 12.51 -5.30
C LYS A 147 -14.64 12.22 -6.78
N THR A 148 -13.37 12.16 -7.21
CA THR A 148 -13.05 11.80 -8.61
C THR A 148 -13.42 10.35 -8.90
N ALA A 149 -13.12 9.43 -7.99
CA ALA A 149 -13.48 8.02 -8.12
C ALA A 149 -15.00 7.81 -8.15
N ASP A 150 -15.75 8.52 -7.31
CA ASP A 150 -17.21 8.51 -7.26
C ASP A 150 -17.81 9.01 -8.58
N ALA A 151 -17.31 10.13 -9.10
CA ALA A 151 -17.77 10.67 -10.38
C ALA A 151 -17.52 9.69 -11.54
N VAL A 152 -16.36 9.01 -11.55
CA VAL A 152 -16.04 7.98 -12.56
C VAL A 152 -17.01 6.80 -12.48
N GLU A 153 -17.30 6.30 -11.29
CA GLU A 153 -18.20 5.17 -11.09
C GLU A 153 -19.66 5.52 -11.43
N GLU A 154 -20.10 6.74 -11.11
CA GLU A 154 -21.43 7.23 -11.51
C GLU A 154 -21.56 7.36 -13.03
N GLU A 155 -20.55 7.89 -13.73
CA GLU A 155 -20.53 7.94 -15.19
C GLU A 155 -20.53 6.54 -15.81
N ARG A 156 -19.82 5.59 -15.21
CA ARG A 156 -19.84 4.18 -15.64
C ARG A 156 -21.24 3.58 -15.50
N LYS A 157 -21.89 3.74 -14.35
CA LYS A 157 -23.28 3.27 -14.13
C LYS A 157 -24.26 3.90 -15.13
N LYS A 158 -24.15 5.19 -15.41
CA LYS A 158 -24.99 5.88 -16.42
C LYS A 158 -24.80 5.29 -17.81
N ARG A 159 -23.56 5.04 -18.23
CA ARG A 159 -23.25 4.42 -19.54
C ARG A 159 -23.78 2.99 -19.63
N GLU A 160 -23.65 2.20 -18.56
CA GLU A 160 -24.19 0.84 -18.49
C GLU A 160 -25.72 0.82 -18.55
N ALA A 161 -26.38 1.76 -17.88
CA ALA A 161 -27.84 1.91 -17.92
C ALA A 161 -28.36 2.40 -19.29
N ALA A 162 -27.59 3.23 -19.98
CA ALA A 162 -27.92 3.73 -21.32
C ALA A 162 -27.62 2.73 -22.44
N ALA A 163 -26.84 1.67 -22.16
CA ALA A 163 -26.55 0.64 -23.15
C ALA A 163 -27.84 -0.09 -23.56
N PRO A 164 -28.15 -0.21 -24.87
CA PRO A 164 -29.36 -0.88 -25.30
C PRO A 164 -29.37 -2.31 -24.77
N ARG A 165 -30.39 -2.66 -23.99
CA ARG A 165 -30.66 -4.05 -23.60
C ARG A 165 -30.61 -4.87 -24.88
N ARG A 166 -29.56 -5.70 -25.04
CA ARG A 166 -29.48 -6.66 -26.14
C ARG A 166 -30.81 -7.41 -26.13
N ARG A 167 -31.71 -7.07 -27.06
CA ARG A 167 -32.94 -7.81 -27.29
C ARG A 167 -32.46 -9.23 -27.49
N ARG A 168 -32.81 -10.12 -26.56
CA ARG A 168 -32.42 -11.54 -26.64
C ARG A 168 -32.70 -11.96 -28.07
N ALA A 169 -31.69 -12.48 -28.76
CA ALA A 169 -31.76 -12.91 -30.15
C ALA A 169 -32.72 -14.11 -30.38
N SER A 170 -33.62 -14.36 -29.43
CA SER A 170 -34.71 -15.32 -29.51
C SER A 170 -35.93 -14.78 -30.26
N SER A 171 -36.09 -13.46 -30.44
CA SER A 171 -37.23 -12.90 -31.19
C SER A 171 -37.02 -12.80 -32.71
N LEU A 172 -35.78 -12.86 -33.20
CA LEU A 172 -35.48 -12.79 -34.64
C LEU A 172 -35.56 -14.16 -35.34
N LEU A 173 -35.50 -15.27 -34.60
CA LEU A 173 -35.59 -16.62 -35.17
C LEU A 173 -37.03 -17.09 -35.43
N ARG A 174 -38.04 -16.39 -34.90
CA ARG A 174 -39.46 -16.75 -35.11
C ARG A 174 -40.09 -16.11 -36.36
N ALA A 175 -39.42 -15.14 -36.98
CA ALA A 175 -39.91 -14.47 -38.19
C ALA A 175 -39.36 -15.06 -39.51
N ALA A 176 -38.42 -16.01 -39.44
CA ALA A 176 -37.85 -16.70 -40.60
C ALA A 176 -38.49 -18.08 -40.86
N ARG A 177 -39.57 -18.40 -40.16
CA ARG A 177 -40.40 -19.60 -40.37
C ARG A 177 -41.85 -19.13 -40.53
N ASN A 178 -42.18 -18.63 -41.71
CA ASN A 178 -43.51 -18.66 -42.33
C ASN A 178 -43.35 -18.35 -43.81
#